data_AF-A0A7C4XJY4-F1
#
_entry.id   AF-A0A7C4XJY4-F1
#
_cell.length_a   1.000
_cell.length_b   1.000
_cell.length_c   1.000
_cell.angle_alpha   90.00
_cell.angle_beta   90.00
_cell.angle_gamma   90.00
#
_symmetry.space_group_name_H-M   'P 1'
#
loop_
_entity.id
_entity.type
_entity.pdbx_description
1 polymer ?
#
loop_
_entity_poly.entity_id
_entity_poly.type
_entity_poly.pdbx_seq_one_letter_code
_entity_poly.pdbx_strand_id
1 'polypeptide(L)'
;MFRQSGDIILSNGEVYEKQVVEGNLYLKGGKISPSVLSLVIKGDLLVETRSQVPGSIVCHKAALKADLEVAGNLEAMEGIVASRSTLSVKGDVKARNLDADRTVEAGSISCEKAIAGNDIIFGNSMECKTVSVGGMIKGSDLRCEDIQADSVELDHVDCRNLRIGISARITGGTFDSASVDGNLESTGHIDGSLITTGKNATFNSVKCDTMNIGGNMLARGSVEVDELKTGRSLECSDMNANEIIVGDSIKSSGNISATGDIRAGELVIVDGDIECNTLEAEGEIHARKVLCRMNIEAGKGLQTIKGAKANMIMLGRNCSVTGPIYGDQVIFSKGATAEDVYAIILHMKNDTSAKNVYADEITMWKNSSIKGKCLYRHWIKSMNGLKIEDIGKKVEKLPEFPF
;
A
#
# COMPACT_ATOMS: atom_id res chain seq x y z
N MET A 1 17.85 -44.59 30.10
CA MET A 1 18.30 -43.18 30.28
C MET A 1 19.35 -43.22 31.39
N PHE A 2 20.63 -43.12 31.04
CA PHE A 2 21.72 -43.11 32.03
C PHE A 2 21.75 -41.72 32.68
N ARG A 3 21.52 -41.65 33.99
CA ARG A 3 21.59 -40.39 34.76
C ARG A 3 23.03 -39.89 34.74
N GLN A 4 23.24 -38.64 34.35
CA GLN A 4 24.50 -37.96 34.63
C GLN A 4 24.46 -37.43 36.06
N SER A 5 25.63 -37.29 36.69
CA SER A 5 25.73 -36.69 38.02
C SER A 5 25.23 -35.24 37.95
N GLY A 6 24.18 -34.91 38.73
CA GLY A 6 23.61 -33.55 38.78
C GLY A 6 22.24 -33.37 38.13
N ASP A 7 21.68 -34.39 37.47
CA ASP A 7 20.31 -34.36 36.93
C ASP A 7 19.26 -34.34 38.05
N ILE A 8 18.21 -33.53 37.89
CA ILE A 8 17.11 -33.38 38.84
C ILE A 8 15.78 -33.69 38.15
N ILE A 9 14.99 -34.57 38.77
CA ILE A 9 13.63 -34.89 38.32
C ILE A 9 12.68 -34.41 39.42
N LEU A 10 11.76 -33.53 39.08
CA LEU A 10 10.72 -33.02 39.98
C LEU A 10 9.38 -33.63 39.61
N SER A 11 8.93 -34.58 40.42
CA SER A 11 7.67 -35.29 40.30
C SER A 11 6.57 -34.60 41.12
N ASN A 12 5.31 -35.01 40.94
CA ASN A 12 4.16 -34.47 41.66
C ASN A 12 4.41 -34.35 43.18
N GLY A 13 4.23 -33.15 43.72
CA GLY A 13 4.38 -32.84 45.14
C GLY A 13 5.80 -32.43 45.57
N GLU A 14 6.80 -32.60 44.72
CA GLU A 14 8.17 -32.17 45.01
C GLU A 14 8.33 -30.68 44.73
N VAL A 15 9.05 -29.98 45.62
CA VAL A 15 9.37 -28.55 45.49
C VAL A 15 10.86 -28.37 45.43
N TYR A 16 11.35 -27.61 44.46
CA TYR A 16 12.76 -27.26 44.32
C TYR A 16 13.03 -25.85 44.83
N GLU A 17 13.96 -25.74 45.79
CA GLU A 17 14.25 -24.49 46.50
C GLU A 17 15.63 -23.91 46.19
N LYS A 18 16.47 -24.63 45.45
CA LYS A 18 17.82 -24.15 45.08
C LYS A 18 17.75 -23.33 43.79
N GLN A 19 18.78 -22.51 43.57
CA GLN A 19 18.90 -21.65 42.39
C GLN A 19 19.67 -22.29 41.23
N VAL A 20 20.38 -23.40 41.46
CA VAL A 20 21.30 -23.99 40.46
C VAL A 20 21.10 -25.49 40.33
N VAL A 21 20.86 -25.95 39.09
CA VAL A 21 20.85 -27.35 38.67
C VAL A 21 22.13 -27.63 37.89
N GLU A 22 22.99 -28.52 38.40
CA GLU A 22 24.28 -28.84 37.78
C GLU A 22 24.17 -29.67 36.49
N GLY A 23 23.08 -30.44 36.34
CA GLY A 23 22.77 -31.21 35.13
C GLY A 23 21.46 -30.75 34.47
N ASN A 24 20.68 -31.71 33.99
CA ASN A 24 19.37 -31.45 33.37
C ASN A 24 18.26 -31.34 34.42
N LEU A 25 17.22 -30.56 34.13
CA LEU A 25 16.01 -30.46 34.96
C LEU A 25 14.81 -31.05 34.23
N TYR A 26 14.15 -32.04 34.84
CA TYR A 26 12.94 -32.66 34.34
C TYR A 26 11.74 -32.27 35.21
N LEU A 27 10.81 -31.48 34.68
CA LEU A 27 9.54 -31.12 35.33
C LEU A 27 8.45 -32.14 34.93
N LYS A 28 8.15 -33.05 35.87
CA LYS A 28 7.10 -34.09 35.78
C LYS A 28 6.04 -33.90 36.86
N GLY A 29 5.65 -32.65 37.09
CA GLY A 29 4.57 -32.25 37.99
C GLY A 29 5.02 -31.66 39.33
N GLY A 30 6.33 -31.62 39.59
CA GLY A 30 6.89 -30.86 40.70
C GLY A 30 6.91 -29.35 40.43
N LYS A 31 7.12 -28.57 41.49
CA LYS A 31 7.07 -27.11 41.46
C LYS A 31 8.43 -26.50 41.79
N ILE A 32 8.70 -25.32 41.23
CA ILE A 32 9.80 -24.47 41.68
C ILE A 32 9.26 -23.57 42.80
N SER A 33 10.00 -23.47 43.90
CA SER A 33 9.61 -22.63 45.03
C SER A 33 9.48 -21.16 44.59
N PRO A 34 8.46 -20.42 45.07
CA PRO A 34 8.33 -18.97 44.87
C PRO A 34 9.55 -18.16 45.30
N SER A 35 10.38 -18.69 46.21
CA SER A 35 11.63 -18.05 46.64
C SER A 35 12.74 -18.07 45.59
N VAL A 36 12.63 -18.91 44.55
CA VAL A 36 13.62 -19.02 43.46
C VAL A 36 13.28 -18.00 42.37
N LEU A 37 13.84 -16.81 42.51
CA LEU A 37 13.66 -15.71 41.55
C LEU A 37 14.48 -15.88 40.26
N SER A 38 15.54 -16.69 40.29
CA SER A 38 16.37 -17.03 39.14
C SER A 38 16.87 -18.47 39.28
N LEU A 39 16.63 -19.28 38.25
CA LEU A 39 16.98 -20.68 38.17
C LEU A 39 17.98 -20.88 37.02
N VAL A 40 19.20 -21.30 37.36
CA VAL A 40 20.25 -21.61 36.39
C VAL A 40 20.38 -23.12 36.24
N ILE A 41 20.16 -23.61 35.03
CA ILE A 41 20.27 -25.03 34.66
C ILE A 41 21.48 -25.15 33.74
N LYS A 42 22.53 -25.82 34.18
CA LYS A 42 23.75 -25.98 33.35
C LYS A 42 23.52 -26.91 32.14
N GLY A 43 22.56 -27.83 32.25
CA GLY A 43 22.08 -28.66 31.15
C GLY A 43 20.76 -28.16 30.54
N ASP A 44 19.91 -29.12 30.17
CA ASP A 44 18.64 -28.88 29.50
C ASP A 44 17.46 -28.83 30.47
N LEU A 45 16.45 -28.03 30.12
CA LEU A 45 15.13 -28.02 30.75
C LEU A 45 14.17 -28.90 29.94
N LEU A 46 13.56 -29.90 30.58
CA LEU A 46 12.53 -30.74 29.99
C LEU A 46 11.22 -30.61 30.77
N VAL A 47 10.15 -30.21 30.10
CA VAL A 47 8.82 -30.02 30.70
C VAL A 47 7.85 -31.05 30.13
N GLU A 48 7.40 -32.00 30.95
CA GLU A 48 6.45 -33.06 30.51
C GLU A 48 5.01 -32.80 30.97
N THR A 49 4.83 -31.96 31.98
CA THR A 49 3.53 -31.56 32.51
C THR A 49 3.46 -30.04 32.59
N ARG A 50 2.25 -29.48 32.53
CA ARG A 50 2.05 -28.04 32.71
C ARG A 50 2.78 -27.54 33.94
N SER A 51 3.65 -26.56 33.76
CA SER A 51 4.55 -26.08 34.80
C SER A 51 4.58 -24.57 34.86
N GLN A 52 4.73 -24.05 36.07
CA GLN A 52 4.89 -22.63 36.35
C GLN A 52 6.23 -22.40 37.04
N VAL A 53 6.99 -21.45 36.53
CA VAL A 53 8.24 -21.01 37.14
C VAL A 53 8.09 -19.56 37.59
N PRO A 54 8.18 -19.28 38.91
CA PRO A 54 7.92 -17.95 39.47
C PRO A 54 9.04 -16.95 39.18
N GLY A 55 10.22 -17.42 38.76
CA GLY A 55 11.39 -16.61 38.47
C GLY A 55 11.83 -16.69 37.01
N SER A 56 13.04 -16.18 36.75
CA SER A 56 13.69 -16.31 35.45
C SER A 56 14.41 -17.66 35.32
N ILE A 57 14.57 -18.14 34.09
CA ILE A 57 15.26 -19.40 33.78
C ILE A 57 16.41 -19.11 32.82
N VAL A 58 17.58 -19.67 33.12
CA VAL A 58 18.71 -19.76 32.20
C VAL A 58 19.04 -21.23 32.00
N CYS A 59 19.07 -21.68 30.75
CA CYS A 59 19.37 -23.08 30.41
C CYS A 59 20.16 -23.20 29.11
N HIS A 60 20.70 -24.39 28.84
CA HIS A 60 21.31 -24.67 27.54
C HIS A 60 20.24 -24.78 26.44
N LYS A 61 19.26 -25.65 26.65
CA LYS A 61 18.10 -25.88 25.78
C LYS A 61 16.84 -26.08 26.59
N ALA A 62 15.69 -25.62 26.08
CA ALA A 62 14.38 -25.90 26.66
C ALA A 62 13.55 -26.78 25.71
N ALA A 63 13.13 -27.95 26.17
CA ALA A 63 12.26 -28.87 25.45
C ALA A 63 10.94 -29.05 26.20
N LEU A 64 9.85 -28.51 25.64
CA LEU A 64 8.54 -28.48 26.24
C LEU A 64 7.63 -29.48 25.51
N LYS A 65 7.04 -30.42 26.25
CA LYS A 65 5.96 -31.31 25.78
C LYS A 65 4.60 -30.90 26.35
N ALA A 66 4.58 -29.91 27.23
CA ALA A 66 3.43 -29.35 27.90
C ALA A 66 3.68 -27.86 28.17
N ASP A 67 2.62 -27.12 28.49
CA ASP A 67 2.68 -25.67 28.62
C ASP A 67 3.63 -25.23 29.73
N LEU A 68 4.40 -24.17 29.45
CA LEU A 68 5.31 -23.56 30.40
C LEU A 68 4.94 -22.09 30.57
N GLU A 69 4.71 -21.70 31.82
CA GLU A 69 4.53 -20.31 32.22
C GLU A 69 5.74 -19.86 33.04
N VAL A 70 6.43 -18.81 32.59
CA VAL A 70 7.58 -18.22 33.27
C VAL A 70 7.22 -16.79 33.67
N ALA A 71 7.26 -16.48 34.96
CA ALA A 71 6.94 -15.14 35.45
C ALA A 71 8.10 -14.14 35.26
N GLY A 72 9.34 -14.62 35.11
CA GLY A 72 10.51 -13.82 34.75
C GLY A 72 10.90 -13.98 33.27
N ASN A 73 12.20 -13.96 33.01
CA ASN A 73 12.80 -14.12 31.68
C ASN A 73 13.13 -15.59 31.38
N LEU A 74 13.21 -15.97 30.11
CA LEU A 74 13.69 -17.27 29.66
C LEU A 74 14.86 -17.09 28.68
N GLU A 75 16.06 -17.51 29.10
CA GLU A 75 17.25 -17.54 28.25
C GLU A 75 17.67 -18.99 27.97
N ALA A 76 17.71 -19.36 26.69
CA ALA A 76 18.17 -20.66 26.22
C ALA A 76 19.30 -20.49 25.20
N MET A 77 20.51 -20.95 25.54
CA MET A 77 21.70 -20.71 24.70
C MET A 77 21.60 -21.31 23.29
N GLU A 78 21.02 -22.51 23.17
CA GLU A 78 20.89 -23.22 21.89
C GLU A 78 19.50 -23.01 21.26
N GLY A 79 18.43 -23.14 22.05
CA GLY A 79 17.08 -22.96 21.55
C GLY A 79 15.98 -23.46 22.47
N ILE A 80 14.75 -23.16 22.06
CA ILE A 80 13.51 -23.55 22.72
C ILE A 80 12.68 -24.33 21.70
N VAL A 81 12.25 -25.54 22.08
CA VAL A 81 11.37 -26.39 21.28
C VAL A 81 10.14 -26.71 22.10
N ALA A 82 8.97 -26.28 21.64
CA ALA A 82 7.69 -26.41 22.32
C ALA A 82 6.74 -27.28 21.49
N SER A 83 6.80 -28.59 21.71
CA SER A 83 5.99 -29.58 20.99
C SER A 83 4.60 -29.71 21.61
N ARG A 84 3.56 -29.37 20.83
CA ARG A 84 2.15 -29.34 21.23
C ARG A 84 1.89 -28.56 22.52
N SER A 85 2.67 -27.51 22.76
CA SER A 85 2.62 -26.71 24.00
C SER A 85 2.67 -25.22 23.69
N THR A 86 2.06 -24.43 24.58
CA THR A 86 2.18 -22.97 24.60
C THR A 86 3.33 -22.55 25.52
N LEU A 87 4.12 -21.59 25.07
CA LEU A 87 5.14 -20.93 25.88
C LEU A 87 4.64 -19.54 26.26
N SER A 88 4.47 -19.28 27.55
CA SER A 88 4.09 -17.95 28.04
C SER A 88 5.15 -17.44 29.01
N VAL A 89 5.82 -16.35 28.64
CA VAL A 89 6.90 -15.72 29.41
C VAL A 89 6.48 -14.28 29.67
N LYS A 90 6.32 -13.89 30.93
CA LYS A 90 5.94 -12.50 31.25
C LYS A 90 7.06 -11.51 30.95
N GLY A 91 8.31 -11.94 31.12
CA GLY A 91 9.50 -11.17 30.78
C GLY A 91 9.98 -11.46 29.35
N ASP A 92 11.29 -11.36 29.15
CA ASP A 92 11.89 -11.50 27.82
C ASP A 92 12.29 -12.94 27.52
N VAL A 93 12.19 -13.31 26.24
CA VAL A 93 12.67 -14.57 25.68
C VAL A 93 13.90 -14.31 24.85
N LYS A 94 14.99 -15.00 25.17
CA LYS A 94 16.24 -14.94 24.41
C LYS A 94 16.70 -16.35 24.07
N ALA A 95 16.77 -16.65 22.77
CA ALA A 95 17.21 -17.95 22.29
C ALA A 95 17.74 -17.86 20.87
N ARG A 96 18.69 -18.71 20.46
CA ARG A 96 19.10 -18.75 19.04
C ARG A 96 17.94 -19.17 18.14
N ASN A 97 17.26 -20.25 18.49
CA ASN A 97 16.10 -20.75 17.77
C ASN A 97 14.90 -20.88 18.72
N LEU A 98 13.73 -20.43 18.27
CA LEU A 98 12.45 -20.59 18.94
C LEU A 98 11.52 -21.34 17.98
N ASP A 99 11.10 -22.54 18.37
CA ASP A 99 10.20 -23.40 17.59
C ASP A 99 9.06 -23.88 18.47
N ALA A 100 7.84 -23.42 18.19
CA ALA A 100 6.66 -23.79 18.95
C ALA A 100 5.53 -24.28 18.03
N ASP A 101 4.95 -25.45 18.32
CA ASP A 101 3.83 -25.97 17.54
C ASP A 101 2.55 -25.12 17.70
N ARG A 102 2.47 -24.29 18.76
CA ARG A 102 1.28 -23.48 19.09
C ARG A 102 1.65 -22.00 19.20
N THR A 103 1.41 -21.40 20.37
CA THR A 103 1.52 -19.97 20.63
C THR A 103 2.74 -19.68 21.48
N VAL A 104 3.43 -18.58 21.16
CA VAL A 104 4.45 -17.98 22.02
C VAL A 104 3.96 -16.62 22.49
N GLU A 105 3.95 -16.41 23.80
CA GLU A 105 3.68 -15.13 24.42
C GLU A 105 4.93 -14.67 25.20
N ALA A 106 5.39 -13.46 24.95
CA ALA A 106 6.56 -12.89 25.61
C ALA A 106 6.41 -11.38 25.86
N GLY A 107 7.20 -10.81 26.76
CA GLY A 107 7.42 -9.37 26.83
C GLY A 107 8.16 -8.88 25.58
N SER A 108 9.39 -9.37 25.40
CA SER A 108 10.19 -9.15 24.19
C SER A 108 10.79 -10.48 23.71
N ILE A 109 11.08 -10.58 22.42
CA ILE A 109 11.67 -11.80 21.82
C ILE A 109 12.94 -11.42 21.06
N SER A 110 14.07 -12.02 21.43
CA SER A 110 15.33 -11.88 20.72
C SER A 110 15.83 -13.24 20.25
N CYS A 111 15.90 -13.43 18.92
CA CYS A 111 16.27 -14.70 18.34
C CYS A 111 16.96 -14.59 16.98
N GLU A 112 17.49 -15.69 16.44
CA GLU A 112 17.84 -15.72 15.02
C GLU A 112 16.61 -16.16 14.20
N LYS A 113 15.91 -17.21 14.66
CA LYS A 113 14.75 -17.77 13.98
C LYS A 113 13.60 -18.03 14.96
N ALA A 114 12.41 -17.55 14.62
CA ALA A 114 11.17 -17.85 15.33
C ALA A 114 10.17 -18.57 14.43
N ILE A 115 9.68 -19.71 14.87
CA ILE A 115 8.60 -20.47 14.25
C ILE A 115 7.49 -20.68 15.28
N ALA A 116 6.25 -20.37 14.89
CA ALA A 116 5.07 -20.72 15.67
C ALA A 116 3.99 -21.34 14.77
N GLY A 117 3.37 -22.43 15.20
CA GLY A 117 2.27 -23.05 14.47
C GLY A 117 1.00 -22.21 14.49
N ASN A 118 0.74 -21.50 15.59
CA ASN A 118 -0.42 -20.61 15.75
C ASN A 118 0.00 -19.14 15.77
N ASP A 119 0.35 -18.59 16.94
CA ASP A 119 0.54 -17.15 17.09
C ASP A 119 1.86 -16.81 17.79
N ILE A 120 2.42 -15.65 17.47
CA ILE A 120 3.46 -15.02 18.27
C ILE A 120 2.90 -13.69 18.78
N ILE A 121 2.85 -13.55 20.11
CA ILE A 121 2.38 -12.35 20.79
C ILE A 121 3.52 -11.81 21.63
N PHE A 122 3.93 -10.57 21.36
CA PHE A 122 4.94 -9.88 22.15
C PHE A 122 4.48 -8.50 22.58
N GLY A 123 4.88 -8.07 23.77
CA GLY A 123 4.45 -6.80 24.35
C GLY A 123 5.22 -5.59 23.85
N ASN A 124 6.55 -5.69 23.75
CA ASN A 124 7.43 -4.54 23.47
C ASN A 124 8.09 -4.64 22.09
N SER A 125 9.03 -5.57 21.94
CA SER A 125 9.80 -5.69 20.70
C SER A 125 10.14 -7.13 20.36
N MET A 126 10.33 -7.38 19.08
CA MET A 126 10.85 -8.62 18.54
C MET A 126 11.98 -8.33 17.56
N GLU A 127 13.16 -8.89 17.84
CA GLU A 127 14.33 -8.82 16.96
C GLU A 127 14.71 -10.24 16.54
N CYS A 128 14.44 -10.59 15.29
CA CYS A 128 14.85 -11.88 14.72
C CYS A 128 15.33 -11.72 13.28
N LYS A 129 16.00 -12.73 12.69
CA LYS A 129 16.30 -12.69 11.24
C LYS A 129 15.14 -13.21 10.41
N THR A 130 14.48 -14.26 10.89
CA THR A 130 13.34 -14.86 10.20
C THR A 130 12.24 -15.20 11.18
N VAL A 131 11.01 -14.85 10.81
CA VAL A 131 9.78 -15.17 11.55
C VAL A 131 8.80 -15.88 10.63
N SER A 132 8.34 -17.06 11.02
CA SER A 132 7.34 -17.85 10.28
C SER A 132 6.23 -18.30 11.22
N VAL A 133 5.01 -17.83 10.99
CA VAL A 133 3.88 -18.08 11.87
C VAL A 133 2.69 -18.60 11.08
N GLY A 134 2.07 -19.69 11.51
CA GLY A 134 0.90 -20.25 10.82
C GLY A 134 -0.37 -19.43 11.00
N GLY A 135 -0.45 -18.60 12.04
CA GLY A 135 -1.56 -17.70 12.35
C GLY A 135 -1.10 -16.24 12.41
N MET A 136 -1.19 -15.62 13.59
CA MET A 136 -1.01 -14.18 13.76
C MET A 136 0.30 -13.81 14.45
N ILE A 137 0.95 -12.76 13.95
CA ILE A 137 1.98 -12.02 14.70
C ILE A 137 1.34 -10.77 15.28
N LYS A 138 1.42 -10.58 16.59
CA LYS A 138 0.89 -9.41 17.29
C LYS A 138 1.93 -8.82 18.24
N GLY A 139 2.13 -7.51 18.16
CA GLY A 139 2.98 -6.79 19.11
C GLY A 139 3.27 -5.36 18.68
N SER A 140 4.16 -4.68 19.38
CA SER A 140 4.50 -3.29 19.05
C SER A 140 5.55 -3.23 17.93
N ASP A 141 6.84 -3.40 18.23
CA ASP A 141 7.91 -3.21 17.25
C ASP A 141 8.53 -4.54 16.77
N LEU A 142 8.52 -4.81 15.47
CA LEU A 142 9.14 -6.00 14.88
C LEU A 142 10.26 -5.60 13.91
N ARG A 143 11.50 -6.06 14.19
CA ARG A 143 12.65 -5.96 13.30
C ARG A 143 13.05 -7.33 12.79
N CYS A 144 12.99 -7.53 11.48
CA CYS A 144 13.25 -8.83 10.87
C CYS A 144 13.74 -8.76 9.43
N GLU A 145 14.53 -9.71 8.94
CA GLU A 145 14.81 -9.75 7.50
C GLU A 145 13.58 -10.28 6.75
N ASP A 146 13.04 -11.43 7.18
CA ASP A 146 11.92 -12.09 6.51
C ASP A 146 10.78 -12.42 7.47
N ILE A 147 9.56 -12.02 7.12
CA ILE A 147 8.33 -12.29 7.86
C ILE A 147 7.36 -13.07 6.97
N GLN A 148 6.87 -14.20 7.47
CA GLN A 148 5.78 -14.96 6.86
C GLN A 148 4.70 -15.25 7.91
N ALA A 149 3.47 -14.82 7.66
CA ALA A 149 2.33 -15.09 8.53
C ALA A 149 0.99 -15.13 7.79
N ASP A 150 -0.05 -15.70 8.40
CA ASP A 150 -1.41 -15.55 7.90
C ASP A 150 -1.93 -14.13 8.18
N SER A 151 -1.60 -13.55 9.33
CA SER A 151 -1.97 -12.17 9.67
C SER A 151 -0.93 -11.47 10.54
N VAL A 152 -0.89 -10.14 10.44
CA VAL A 152 -0.06 -9.31 11.33
C VAL A 152 -0.85 -8.13 11.90
N GLU A 153 -0.61 -7.84 13.17
CA GLU A 153 -1.10 -6.66 13.89
C GLU A 153 0.06 -6.04 14.65
N LEU A 154 0.70 -5.05 14.05
CA LEU A 154 1.95 -4.46 14.54
C LEU A 154 1.83 -2.95 14.68
N ASP A 155 2.51 -2.36 15.66
CA ASP A 155 2.67 -0.90 15.69
C ASP A 155 3.71 -0.48 14.65
N HIS A 156 4.94 -1.01 14.74
CA HIS A 156 5.96 -0.76 13.72
C HIS A 156 6.59 -2.04 13.20
N VAL A 157 6.84 -2.06 11.90
CA VAL A 157 7.61 -3.12 11.24
C VAL A 157 8.80 -2.51 10.51
N ASP A 158 9.97 -3.11 10.68
CA ASP A 158 11.15 -2.83 9.88
C ASP A 158 11.66 -4.16 9.34
N CYS A 159 11.44 -4.41 8.05
CA CYS A 159 11.83 -5.67 7.47
C CYS A 159 12.22 -5.63 6.01
N ARG A 160 12.91 -6.66 5.54
CA ARG A 160 13.19 -6.76 4.11
C ARG A 160 11.97 -7.27 3.34
N ASN A 161 11.44 -8.41 3.75
CA ASN A 161 10.34 -9.07 3.06
C ASN A 161 9.20 -9.39 4.03
N LEU A 162 8.02 -8.85 3.74
CA LEU A 162 6.78 -9.10 4.46
C LEU A 162 5.83 -9.93 3.58
N ARG A 163 5.50 -11.16 3.97
CA ARG A 163 4.59 -12.05 3.22
C ARG A 163 3.40 -12.49 4.07
N ILE A 164 2.23 -11.93 3.76
CA ILE A 164 1.03 -12.11 4.59
C ILE A 164 -0.12 -12.71 3.78
N GLY A 165 -0.72 -13.80 4.30
CA GLY A 165 -1.79 -14.50 3.59
C GLY A 165 -3.17 -13.81 3.64
N ILE A 166 -3.56 -13.24 4.77
CA ILE A 166 -4.95 -12.77 4.98
C ILE A 166 -5.03 -11.27 5.20
N SER A 167 -4.34 -10.75 6.21
CA SER A 167 -4.45 -9.32 6.54
C SER A 167 -3.24 -8.79 7.28
N ALA A 168 -2.81 -7.59 6.91
CA ALA A 168 -1.76 -6.86 7.57
C ALA A 168 -2.30 -5.54 8.11
N ARG A 169 -2.32 -5.38 9.43
CA ARG A 169 -2.63 -4.11 10.12
C ARG A 169 -1.35 -3.59 10.77
N ILE A 170 -0.84 -2.46 10.29
CA ILE A 170 0.44 -1.93 10.73
C ILE A 170 0.32 -0.43 10.99
N THR A 171 0.70 0.07 12.17
CA THR A 171 0.66 1.52 12.41
C THR A 171 1.69 2.26 11.54
N GLY A 172 2.92 1.80 11.42
CA GLY A 172 3.90 2.33 10.45
C GLY A 172 5.01 1.34 10.15
N GLY A 173 5.85 1.62 9.15
CA GLY A 173 6.95 0.72 8.87
C GLY A 173 7.74 0.97 7.62
N THR A 174 8.88 0.30 7.56
CA THR A 174 9.86 0.31 6.48
C THR A 174 10.02 -1.10 5.92
N PHE A 175 9.90 -1.27 4.60
CA PHE A 175 10.24 -2.55 3.98
C PHE A 175 10.67 -2.51 2.52
N ASP A 176 11.60 -3.38 2.12
CA ASP A 176 11.96 -3.51 0.69
C ASP A 176 10.74 -4.04 -0.09
N SER A 177 10.11 -5.11 0.39
CA SER A 177 8.93 -5.69 -0.23
C SER A 177 7.86 -6.14 0.76
N ALA A 178 6.60 -5.81 0.45
CA ALA A 178 5.42 -6.32 1.14
C ALA A 178 4.46 -6.96 0.13
N SER A 179 4.11 -8.22 0.36
CA SER A 179 3.12 -8.99 -0.41
C SER A 179 2.03 -9.47 0.53
N VAL A 180 0.82 -8.96 0.33
CA VAL A 180 -0.35 -9.28 1.17
C VAL A 180 -1.48 -9.82 0.28
N ASP A 181 -1.79 -11.11 0.33
CA ASP A 181 -2.82 -11.69 -0.56
C ASP A 181 -4.23 -11.12 -0.26
N GLY A 182 -4.45 -10.62 0.95
CA GLY A 182 -5.68 -9.94 1.35
C GLY A 182 -5.54 -8.41 1.47
N ASN A 183 -5.91 -7.88 2.63
CA ASN A 183 -5.95 -6.43 2.86
C ASN A 183 -4.70 -5.94 3.61
N LEU A 184 -4.18 -4.79 3.20
CA LEU A 184 -3.15 -4.04 3.92
C LEU A 184 -3.76 -2.75 4.46
N GLU A 185 -3.67 -2.54 5.77
CA GLU A 185 -4.16 -1.34 6.44
C GLU A 185 -3.02 -0.72 7.24
N SER A 186 -2.77 0.56 7.00
CA SER A 186 -1.86 1.36 7.80
C SER A 186 -2.46 2.69 8.23
N THR A 187 -2.29 2.99 9.52
CA THR A 187 -2.78 4.21 10.16
C THR A 187 -1.71 5.32 10.25
N GLY A 188 -0.46 5.01 9.91
CA GLY A 188 0.68 5.93 9.91
C GLY A 188 1.42 5.92 8.57
N HIS A 189 2.72 6.17 8.61
CA HIS A 189 3.55 6.27 7.41
C HIS A 189 4.16 4.92 7.04
N ILE A 190 4.08 4.58 5.76
CA ILE A 190 4.74 3.43 5.16
C ILE A 190 5.76 3.91 4.14
N ASP A 191 6.98 3.38 4.24
CA ASP A 191 8.07 3.58 3.30
C ASP A 191 8.53 2.22 2.77
N GLY A 192 8.63 2.06 1.46
CA GLY A 192 9.14 0.81 0.90
C GLY A 192 9.44 0.86 -0.59
N SER A 193 9.92 -0.25 -1.16
CA SER A 193 10.19 -0.31 -2.60
C SER A 193 9.09 -1.02 -3.39
N LEU A 194 8.52 -2.10 -2.86
CA LEU A 194 7.44 -2.83 -3.53
C LEU A 194 6.30 -3.15 -2.56
N ILE A 195 5.09 -2.70 -2.87
CA ILE A 195 3.87 -3.10 -2.18
C ILE A 195 2.96 -3.82 -3.17
N THR A 196 2.59 -5.06 -2.86
CA THR A 196 1.58 -5.81 -3.61
C THR A 196 0.48 -6.26 -2.67
N THR A 197 -0.77 -5.98 -3.03
CA THR A 197 -1.92 -6.50 -2.31
C THR A 197 -2.90 -7.19 -3.25
N GLY A 198 -3.44 -8.34 -2.83
CA GLY A 198 -4.44 -9.06 -3.62
C GLY A 198 -5.83 -8.44 -3.54
N LYS A 199 -6.13 -7.67 -2.48
CA LYS A 199 -7.41 -6.99 -2.27
C LYS A 199 -7.20 -5.49 -2.08
N ASN A 200 -7.68 -4.93 -0.96
CA ASN A 200 -7.67 -3.49 -0.76
C ASN A 200 -6.44 -3.05 0.02
N ALA A 201 -6.03 -1.80 -0.19
CA ALA A 201 -5.00 -1.15 0.60
C ALA A 201 -5.51 0.17 1.16
N THR A 202 -5.35 0.36 2.47
CA THR A 202 -5.66 1.62 3.15
C THR A 202 -4.39 2.16 3.79
N PHE A 203 -4.05 3.40 3.52
CA PHE A 203 -2.90 4.08 4.08
C PHE A 203 -3.32 5.40 4.70
N ASN A 204 -2.61 5.83 5.75
CA ASN A 204 -2.60 7.23 6.10
C ASN A 204 -1.69 7.99 5.12
N SER A 205 -0.41 7.63 5.01
CA SER A 205 0.49 8.17 3.99
C SER A 205 1.45 7.09 3.53
N VAL A 206 1.88 7.15 2.27
CA VAL A 206 2.78 6.13 1.71
C VAL A 206 3.80 6.76 0.77
N LYS A 207 5.04 6.30 0.90
CA LYS A 207 6.12 6.50 -0.05
C LYS A 207 6.54 5.13 -0.57
N CYS A 208 6.51 4.90 -1.88
CA CYS A 208 6.86 3.60 -2.44
C CYS A 208 7.45 3.71 -3.85
N ASP A 209 8.35 2.83 -4.27
CA ASP A 209 8.75 2.83 -5.69
C ASP A 209 7.62 2.24 -6.54
N THR A 210 7.12 1.04 -6.22
CA THR A 210 6.09 0.36 -7.00
C THR A 210 4.96 -0.17 -6.13
N MET A 211 3.72 0.13 -6.52
CA MET A 211 2.51 -0.38 -5.87
C MET A 211 1.56 -1.09 -6.85
N ASN A 212 1.22 -2.35 -6.53
CA ASN A 212 0.24 -3.16 -7.26
C ASN A 212 -0.90 -3.58 -6.33
N ILE A 213 -2.05 -2.93 -6.44
CA ILE A 213 -3.21 -3.13 -5.57
C ILE A 213 -4.33 -3.80 -6.38
N GLY A 214 -4.71 -5.03 -6.05
CA GLY A 214 -5.73 -5.77 -6.81
C GLY A 214 -7.14 -5.18 -6.71
N GLY A 215 -7.47 -4.54 -5.59
CA GLY A 215 -8.78 -3.96 -5.29
C GLY A 215 -8.76 -2.44 -5.30
N ASN A 216 -9.26 -1.83 -4.21
CA ASN A 216 -9.27 -0.38 -4.04
C ASN A 216 -8.07 0.08 -3.20
N MET A 217 -7.56 1.27 -3.53
CA MET A 217 -6.58 1.99 -2.72
C MET A 217 -7.23 3.23 -2.11
N LEU A 218 -7.14 3.37 -0.79
CA LEU A 218 -7.54 4.57 -0.05
C LEU A 218 -6.32 5.14 0.69
N ALA A 219 -5.96 6.38 0.42
CA ALA A 219 -4.92 7.11 1.13
C ALA A 219 -5.48 8.39 1.74
N ARG A 220 -5.44 8.53 3.07
CA ARG A 220 -5.99 9.74 3.73
C ARG A 220 -5.09 10.97 3.62
N GLY A 221 -3.80 10.74 3.47
CA GLY A 221 -2.75 11.74 3.33
C GLY A 221 -2.02 11.62 1.99
N SER A 222 -0.79 12.11 1.94
CA SER A 222 -0.02 12.17 0.70
C SER A 222 0.44 10.80 0.22
N VAL A 223 0.42 10.63 -1.10
CA VAL A 223 1.00 9.47 -1.79
C VAL A 223 2.16 9.93 -2.65
N GLU A 224 3.33 9.34 -2.45
CA GLU A 224 4.52 9.51 -3.30
C GLU A 224 4.90 8.14 -3.86
N VAL A 225 4.75 7.94 -5.17
CA VAL A 225 5.01 6.63 -5.78
C VAL A 225 5.59 6.72 -7.19
N ASP A 226 6.59 5.93 -7.57
CA ASP A 226 7.04 5.93 -8.97
C ASP A 226 5.96 5.30 -9.87
N GLU A 227 5.63 4.03 -9.67
CA GLU A 227 4.57 3.32 -10.41
C GLU A 227 3.41 2.88 -9.51
N LEU A 228 2.19 3.28 -9.86
CA LEU A 228 0.96 2.83 -9.18
C LEU A 228 -0.01 2.14 -10.14
N LYS A 229 -0.34 0.88 -9.83
CA LYS A 229 -1.37 0.09 -10.52
C LYS A 229 -2.45 -0.34 -9.53
N THR A 230 -3.68 0.12 -9.74
CA THR A 230 -4.84 -0.28 -8.92
C THR A 230 -5.89 -0.95 -9.79
N GLY A 231 -6.36 -2.13 -9.40
CA GLY A 231 -7.32 -2.90 -10.18
C GLY A 231 -8.70 -2.26 -10.26
N ARG A 232 -9.10 -1.46 -9.26
CA ARG A 232 -10.42 -0.82 -9.19
C ARG A 232 -10.31 0.69 -9.02
N SER A 233 -10.45 1.21 -7.81
CA SER A 233 -10.50 2.66 -7.56
C SER A 233 -9.38 3.13 -6.65
N LEU A 234 -8.93 4.34 -6.90
CA LEU A 234 -7.96 5.08 -6.10
C LEU A 234 -8.63 6.31 -5.50
N GLU A 235 -8.56 6.46 -4.19
CA GLU A 235 -8.97 7.67 -3.47
C GLU A 235 -7.81 8.20 -2.63
N CYS A 236 -7.45 9.48 -2.83
CA CYS A 236 -6.31 10.10 -2.15
C CYS A 236 -6.55 11.60 -1.85
N SER A 237 -5.63 12.21 -1.10
CA SER A 237 -5.55 13.67 -0.96
C SER A 237 -4.69 14.24 -2.09
N ASP A 238 -3.41 14.48 -1.85
CA ASP A 238 -2.42 14.81 -2.88
C ASP A 238 -1.65 13.56 -3.32
N MET A 239 -1.29 13.52 -4.61
CA MET A 239 -0.50 12.44 -5.18
C MET A 239 0.62 12.99 -6.06
N ASN A 240 1.83 12.49 -5.83
CA ASN A 240 2.97 12.63 -6.73
C ASN A 240 3.35 11.26 -7.25
N ALA A 241 3.42 11.12 -8.57
CA ALA A 241 3.87 9.87 -9.17
C ALA A 241 4.67 10.03 -10.46
N ASN A 242 5.15 8.92 -11.01
CA ASN A 242 5.59 8.88 -12.40
C ASN A 242 4.49 8.31 -13.30
N GLU A 243 3.97 7.12 -12.99
CA GLU A 243 2.87 6.50 -13.74
C GLU A 243 1.73 6.09 -12.80
N ILE A 244 0.49 6.38 -13.21
CA ILE A 244 -0.73 6.00 -12.49
C ILE A 244 -1.66 5.27 -13.46
N ILE A 245 -1.97 4.00 -13.16
CA ILE A 245 -2.93 3.19 -13.91
C ILE A 245 -4.00 2.66 -12.96
N VAL A 246 -5.25 3.03 -13.20
CA VAL A 246 -6.38 2.64 -12.34
C VAL A 246 -7.51 2.08 -13.18
N GLY A 247 -8.00 0.89 -12.82
CA GLY A 247 -9.00 0.17 -13.62
C GLY A 247 -10.33 0.91 -13.77
N ASP A 248 -10.85 1.47 -12.68
CA ASP A 248 -12.17 2.09 -12.64
C ASP A 248 -12.07 3.62 -12.48
N SER A 249 -11.69 4.12 -11.29
CA SER A 249 -11.79 5.55 -10.98
C SER A 249 -10.68 6.11 -10.10
N ILE A 250 -10.29 7.35 -10.38
CA ILE A 250 -9.36 8.15 -9.58
C ILE A 250 -10.15 9.28 -8.93
N LYS A 251 -10.04 9.41 -7.61
CA LYS A 251 -10.61 10.51 -6.82
C LYS A 251 -9.53 11.15 -5.96
N SER A 252 -9.37 12.45 -6.08
CA SER A 252 -8.43 13.23 -5.29
C SER A 252 -9.09 14.50 -4.76
N SER A 253 -8.97 14.74 -3.45
CA SER A 253 -9.39 16.01 -2.84
C SER A 253 -8.32 17.12 -2.95
N GLY A 254 -7.12 16.76 -3.42
CA GLY A 254 -5.97 17.65 -3.62
C GLY A 254 -5.57 17.74 -5.09
N ASN A 255 -4.26 17.81 -5.34
CA ASN A 255 -3.68 17.83 -6.68
C ASN A 255 -3.10 16.46 -7.03
N ILE A 256 -3.06 16.15 -8.32
CA ILE A 256 -2.33 15.00 -8.85
C ILE A 256 -1.24 15.52 -9.78
N SER A 257 0.01 15.18 -9.47
CA SER A 257 1.17 15.47 -10.29
C SER A 257 1.82 14.15 -10.70
N ALA A 258 1.91 13.89 -11.99
CA ALA A 258 2.63 12.74 -12.54
C ALA A 258 3.74 13.21 -13.49
N THR A 259 4.93 12.63 -13.44
CA THR A 259 5.95 12.94 -14.46
C THR A 259 5.68 12.25 -15.80
N GLY A 260 4.96 11.13 -15.77
CA GLY A 260 4.52 10.32 -16.90
C GLY A 260 3.00 10.32 -17.05
N ASP A 261 2.43 9.14 -17.32
CA ASP A 261 1.05 9.00 -17.77
C ASP A 261 0.08 8.73 -16.60
N ILE A 262 -1.14 9.24 -16.73
CA ILE A 262 -2.28 8.95 -15.85
C ILE A 262 -3.36 8.31 -16.71
N ARG A 263 -3.73 7.07 -16.40
CA ARG A 263 -4.79 6.33 -17.08
C ARG A 263 -5.85 5.85 -16.09
N ALA A 264 -7.11 6.13 -16.40
CA ALA A 264 -8.26 5.61 -15.69
C ALA A 264 -9.28 5.01 -16.66
N GLY A 265 -10.02 3.99 -16.24
CA GLY A 265 -11.13 3.48 -17.03
C GLY A 265 -12.28 4.50 -17.10
N GLU A 266 -13.07 4.60 -16.05
CA GLU A 266 -14.35 5.32 -16.09
C GLU A 266 -14.24 6.80 -15.73
N LEU A 267 -13.46 7.15 -14.72
CA LEU A 267 -13.64 8.46 -14.07
C LEU A 267 -12.36 8.99 -13.41
N VAL A 268 -12.05 10.26 -13.65
CA VAL A 268 -11.03 11.02 -12.95
C VAL A 268 -11.70 12.25 -12.34
N ILE A 269 -11.75 12.34 -11.01
CA ILE A 269 -12.24 13.52 -10.28
C ILE A 269 -11.12 14.02 -9.39
N VAL A 270 -10.68 15.24 -9.63
CA VAL A 270 -9.63 15.90 -8.85
C VAL A 270 -10.11 17.30 -8.47
N ASP A 271 -10.26 17.59 -7.17
CA ASP A 271 -10.74 18.90 -6.73
C ASP A 271 -9.72 20.02 -7.06
N GLY A 272 -8.43 19.66 -7.10
CA GLY A 272 -7.32 20.53 -7.46
C GLY A 272 -6.90 20.46 -8.94
N ASP A 273 -5.61 20.63 -9.18
CA ASP A 273 -5.02 20.61 -10.51
C ASP A 273 -4.47 19.20 -10.85
N ILE A 274 -4.53 18.86 -12.13
CA ILE A 274 -3.85 17.69 -12.70
C ILE A 274 -2.69 18.18 -13.56
N GLU A 275 -1.49 17.72 -13.27
CA GLU A 275 -0.29 17.95 -14.08
C GLU A 275 0.35 16.63 -14.46
N CYS A 276 0.46 16.31 -15.76
CA CYS A 276 1.06 15.06 -16.21
C CYS A 276 1.67 15.12 -17.62
N ASN A 277 2.23 14.01 -18.09
CA ASN A 277 2.65 13.89 -19.49
C ASN A 277 1.44 13.62 -20.39
N THR A 278 0.67 12.58 -20.09
CA THR A 278 -0.56 12.18 -20.79
C THR A 278 -1.64 11.87 -19.77
N LEU A 279 -2.86 12.34 -20.03
CA LEU A 279 -4.05 11.99 -19.26
C LEU A 279 -5.06 11.27 -20.16
N GLU A 280 -5.40 10.03 -19.82
CA GLU A 280 -6.39 9.22 -20.53
C GLU A 280 -7.49 8.77 -19.57
N ALA A 281 -8.74 9.04 -19.95
CA ALA A 281 -9.91 8.46 -19.29
C ALA A 281 -10.94 8.00 -20.33
N GLU A 282 -11.37 6.74 -20.27
CA GLU A 282 -12.42 6.24 -21.18
C GLU A 282 -13.79 6.88 -20.90
N GLY A 283 -14.01 7.41 -19.70
CA GLY A 283 -15.21 8.17 -19.34
C GLY A 283 -14.95 9.67 -19.13
N GLU A 284 -15.05 10.14 -17.90
CA GLU A 284 -15.13 11.57 -17.57
C GLU A 284 -13.91 12.07 -16.78
N ILE A 285 -13.49 13.30 -17.06
CA ILE A 285 -12.40 13.99 -16.36
C ILE A 285 -12.94 15.28 -15.77
N HIS A 286 -12.94 15.41 -14.45
CA HIS A 286 -13.32 16.61 -13.71
C HIS A 286 -12.11 17.12 -12.93
N ALA A 287 -11.71 18.37 -13.19
CA ALA A 287 -10.61 19.00 -12.47
C ALA A 287 -10.80 20.51 -12.32
N ARG A 288 -10.06 21.16 -11.42
CA ARG A 288 -9.95 22.63 -11.46
C ARG A 288 -9.22 23.07 -12.72
N LYS A 289 -8.12 22.41 -13.05
CA LYS A 289 -7.21 22.70 -14.17
C LYS A 289 -6.55 21.40 -14.62
N VAL A 290 -6.34 21.24 -15.92
CA VAL A 290 -5.54 20.13 -16.47
C VAL A 290 -4.41 20.68 -17.32
N LEU A 291 -3.17 20.28 -17.01
CA LEU A 291 -1.99 20.61 -17.78
C LEU A 291 -1.24 19.33 -18.15
N CYS A 292 -1.32 18.93 -19.41
CA CYS A 292 -0.58 17.79 -19.94
C CYS A 292 0.52 18.28 -20.88
N ARG A 293 1.69 17.62 -20.86
CA ARG A 293 2.78 17.95 -21.80
C ARG A 293 2.50 17.43 -23.21
N MET A 294 1.88 16.27 -23.33
CA MET A 294 1.57 15.62 -24.60
C MET A 294 0.07 15.61 -24.85
N ASN A 295 -0.67 14.71 -24.23
CA ASN A 295 -2.02 14.38 -24.67
C ASN A 295 -3.06 14.46 -23.54
N ILE A 296 -4.28 14.85 -23.89
CA ILE A 296 -5.48 14.63 -23.09
C ILE A 296 -6.47 13.85 -23.95
N GLU A 297 -6.89 12.68 -23.48
CA GLU A 297 -7.94 11.88 -24.09
C GLU A 297 -9.12 11.73 -23.13
N ALA A 298 -10.26 12.29 -23.52
CA ALA A 298 -11.49 12.24 -22.73
C ALA A 298 -12.58 11.50 -23.52
N GLY A 299 -13.00 10.34 -23.05
CA GLY A 299 -13.96 9.51 -23.78
C GLY A 299 -15.39 10.08 -23.80
N LYS A 300 -15.90 10.55 -22.66
CA LYS A 300 -17.29 11.02 -22.46
C LYS A 300 -17.39 12.46 -21.98
N GLY A 301 -16.43 12.97 -21.23
CA GLY A 301 -16.51 14.35 -20.73
C GLY A 301 -15.20 14.91 -20.21
N LEU A 302 -15.04 16.22 -20.36
CA LEU A 302 -13.94 16.99 -19.78
C LEU A 302 -14.52 18.26 -19.17
N GLN A 303 -14.55 18.32 -17.84
CA GLN A 303 -15.07 19.46 -17.11
C GLN A 303 -13.95 20.12 -16.33
N THR A 304 -13.68 21.39 -16.64
CA THR A 304 -12.65 22.16 -15.96
C THR A 304 -13.16 23.54 -15.57
N ILE A 305 -12.65 24.06 -14.46
CA ILE A 305 -12.99 25.42 -13.99
C ILE A 305 -12.10 26.46 -14.67
N LYS A 306 -10.78 26.23 -14.69
CA LYS A 306 -9.78 27.13 -15.28
C LYS A 306 -9.44 26.79 -16.73
N GLY A 307 -9.61 25.54 -17.12
CA GLY A 307 -9.33 25.05 -18.46
C GLY A 307 -8.41 23.82 -18.50
N ALA A 308 -8.24 23.30 -19.71
CA ALA A 308 -7.35 22.19 -20.02
C ALA A 308 -6.35 22.56 -21.12
N LYS A 309 -5.08 22.19 -20.97
CA LYS A 309 -4.02 22.49 -21.93
C LYS A 309 -3.15 21.27 -22.21
N ALA A 310 -2.93 20.94 -23.48
CA ALA A 310 -2.02 19.89 -23.94
C ALA A 310 -1.50 20.17 -25.35
N ASN A 311 -0.52 19.40 -25.85
CA ASN A 311 -0.17 19.47 -27.28
C ASN A 311 -1.30 18.89 -28.13
N MET A 312 -1.87 17.76 -27.71
CA MET A 312 -3.01 17.13 -28.37
C MET A 312 -4.17 16.94 -27.40
N ILE A 313 -5.38 17.32 -27.84
CA ILE A 313 -6.61 17.03 -27.11
C ILE A 313 -7.54 16.22 -28.00
N MET A 314 -7.88 15.01 -27.57
CA MET A 314 -8.80 14.12 -28.25
C MET A 314 -10.09 13.98 -27.45
N LEU A 315 -11.20 14.42 -28.05
CA LEU A 315 -12.52 14.28 -27.49
C LEU A 315 -13.21 13.07 -28.13
N GLY A 316 -13.67 12.16 -27.29
CA GLY A 316 -14.38 10.94 -27.68
C GLY A 316 -15.77 11.21 -28.28
N ARG A 317 -16.49 10.13 -28.63
CA ARG A 317 -17.81 10.25 -29.26
C ARG A 317 -18.81 10.81 -28.25
N ASN A 318 -19.60 11.81 -28.67
CA ASN A 318 -20.54 12.52 -27.81
C ASN A 318 -19.89 13.12 -26.55
N CYS A 319 -18.59 13.39 -26.58
CA CYS A 319 -17.87 13.96 -25.45
C CYS A 319 -18.34 15.40 -25.22
N SER A 320 -18.66 15.75 -23.97
CA SER A 320 -19.05 17.11 -23.59
C SER A 320 -17.93 17.79 -22.81
N VAL A 321 -17.51 18.97 -23.29
CA VAL A 321 -16.45 19.77 -22.68
C VAL A 321 -17.00 21.07 -22.12
N THR A 322 -16.73 21.30 -20.83
CA THR A 322 -17.05 22.53 -20.10
C THR A 322 -15.76 23.17 -19.61
N GLY A 323 -15.61 24.48 -19.80
CA GLY A 323 -14.37 25.19 -19.58
C GLY A 323 -13.51 25.31 -20.87
N PRO A 324 -12.55 26.25 -20.88
CA PRO A 324 -11.74 26.53 -22.07
C PRO A 324 -10.67 25.44 -22.28
N ILE A 325 -10.44 25.05 -23.53
CA ILE A 325 -9.38 24.10 -23.90
C ILE A 325 -8.36 24.70 -24.85
N TYR A 326 -7.09 24.35 -24.68
CA TYR A 326 -5.99 24.70 -25.58
C TYR A 326 -5.23 23.47 -26.03
N GLY A 327 -5.01 23.33 -27.34
CA GLY A 327 -3.94 22.47 -27.81
C GLY A 327 -3.44 22.74 -29.22
N ASP A 328 -2.21 22.34 -29.50
CA ASP A 328 -1.64 22.47 -30.85
C ASP A 328 -2.50 21.70 -31.86
N GLN A 329 -3.01 20.53 -31.45
CA GLN A 329 -4.03 19.81 -32.19
C GLN A 329 -5.23 19.46 -31.30
N VAL A 330 -6.42 19.86 -31.72
CA VAL A 330 -7.67 19.51 -31.04
C VAL A 330 -8.57 18.73 -31.99
N ILE A 331 -8.99 17.54 -31.57
CA ILE A 331 -9.78 16.61 -32.39
C ILE A 331 -11.10 16.30 -31.71
N PHE A 332 -12.19 16.66 -32.37
CA PHE A 332 -13.54 16.34 -31.94
C PHE A 332 -13.99 15.08 -32.66
N SER A 333 -14.28 14.02 -31.92
CA SER A 333 -14.97 12.87 -32.49
C SER A 333 -16.46 13.14 -32.72
N LYS A 334 -17.14 12.22 -33.42
CA LYS A 334 -18.55 12.39 -33.79
C LYS A 334 -19.40 12.78 -32.58
N GLY A 335 -20.19 13.84 -32.71
CA GLY A 335 -21.11 14.29 -31.65
C GLY A 335 -20.47 15.10 -30.52
N ALA A 336 -19.14 15.30 -30.51
CA ALA A 336 -18.48 16.02 -29.43
C ALA A 336 -18.85 17.52 -29.41
N THR A 337 -18.96 18.07 -28.20
CA THR A 337 -19.32 19.47 -27.97
C THR A 337 -18.35 20.14 -27.00
N ALA A 338 -17.98 21.39 -27.26
CA ALA A 338 -17.17 22.18 -26.34
C ALA A 338 -17.64 23.63 -26.22
N GLU A 339 -17.25 24.29 -25.14
CA GLU A 339 -17.41 25.72 -24.99
C GLU A 339 -16.36 26.48 -25.82
N ASP A 340 -15.24 26.84 -25.20
CA ASP A 340 -14.23 27.70 -25.81
C ASP A 340 -13.00 26.87 -26.22
N VAL A 341 -12.67 26.91 -27.50
CA VAL A 341 -11.58 26.12 -28.09
C VAL A 341 -10.50 27.05 -28.63
N TYR A 342 -9.27 26.84 -28.16
CA TYR A 342 -8.06 27.49 -28.64
C TYR A 342 -7.18 26.41 -29.27
N ALA A 343 -6.78 26.59 -30.53
CA ALA A 343 -5.95 25.58 -31.18
C ALA A 343 -5.02 26.13 -32.25
N ILE A 344 -3.93 25.42 -32.55
CA ILE A 344 -3.25 25.66 -33.83
C ILE A 344 -4.07 24.96 -34.93
N ILE A 345 -4.39 23.68 -34.74
CA ILE A 345 -5.16 22.89 -35.69
C ILE A 345 -6.40 22.32 -34.99
N LEU A 346 -7.58 22.66 -35.51
CA LEU A 346 -8.86 22.14 -35.06
C LEU A 346 -9.49 21.21 -36.10
N HIS A 347 -9.77 19.96 -35.70
CA HIS A 347 -10.53 19.00 -36.49
C HIS A 347 -11.88 18.70 -35.86
N MET A 348 -12.94 19.18 -36.50
CA MET A 348 -14.33 18.94 -36.12
C MET A 348 -14.96 17.86 -37.00
N LYS A 349 -15.08 16.62 -36.50
CA LYS A 349 -15.77 15.51 -37.22
C LYS A 349 -17.30 15.72 -37.24
N ASN A 350 -18.03 14.77 -37.82
CA ASN A 350 -19.47 14.89 -38.03
C ASN A 350 -20.25 15.20 -36.74
N ASP A 351 -21.30 16.02 -36.86
CA ASP A 351 -22.26 16.32 -35.79
C ASP A 351 -21.62 16.97 -34.54
N THR A 352 -20.53 17.72 -34.71
CA THR A 352 -19.81 18.36 -33.59
C THR A 352 -20.21 19.82 -33.40
N SER A 353 -20.01 20.39 -32.21
CA SER A 353 -20.20 21.83 -32.03
C SER A 353 -19.25 22.47 -31.03
N ALA A 354 -18.93 23.74 -31.26
CA ALA A 354 -18.19 24.57 -30.32
C ALA A 354 -18.94 25.90 -30.09
N LYS A 355 -18.81 26.48 -28.89
CA LYS A 355 -19.36 27.81 -28.61
C LYS A 355 -18.45 28.87 -29.23
N ASN A 356 -17.19 28.95 -28.84
CA ASN A 356 -16.22 29.86 -29.44
C ASN A 356 -14.99 29.08 -29.93
N VAL A 357 -14.43 29.51 -31.05
CA VAL A 357 -13.23 28.91 -31.65
C VAL A 357 -12.22 30.00 -32.00
N TYR A 358 -10.98 29.79 -31.58
CA TYR A 358 -9.84 30.64 -31.85
C TYR A 358 -8.71 29.74 -32.37
N ALA A 359 -8.54 29.62 -33.69
CA ALA A 359 -7.57 28.66 -34.23
C ALA A 359 -6.85 29.10 -35.51
N ASP A 360 -5.62 28.63 -35.71
CA ASP A 360 -4.89 28.94 -36.95
C ASP A 360 -5.54 28.27 -38.17
N GLU A 361 -5.87 26.98 -38.03
CA GLU A 361 -6.44 26.13 -39.06
C GLU A 361 -7.67 25.37 -38.55
N ILE A 362 -8.77 25.39 -39.32
CA ILE A 362 -10.02 24.74 -38.94
C ILE A 362 -10.52 23.83 -40.05
N THR A 363 -10.76 22.55 -39.73
CA THR A 363 -11.44 21.58 -40.61
C THR A 363 -12.76 21.16 -40.00
N MET A 364 -13.87 21.42 -40.71
CA MET A 364 -15.23 21.06 -40.29
C MET A 364 -15.86 20.06 -41.25
N TRP A 365 -16.33 18.95 -40.69
CA TRP A 365 -17.08 17.91 -41.41
C TRP A 365 -18.60 18.12 -41.28
N LYS A 366 -19.40 17.18 -41.79
CA LYS A 366 -20.85 17.30 -41.94
C LYS A 366 -21.56 17.64 -40.63
N ASN A 367 -22.52 18.56 -40.67
CA ASN A 367 -23.35 19.01 -39.54
C ASN A 367 -22.56 19.62 -38.37
N SER A 368 -21.28 19.96 -38.56
CA SER A 368 -20.50 20.65 -37.53
C SER A 368 -20.86 22.13 -37.46
N SER A 369 -20.87 22.73 -36.27
CA SER A 369 -21.25 24.13 -36.10
C SER A 369 -20.40 24.88 -35.06
N ILE A 370 -20.19 26.17 -35.29
CA ILE A 370 -19.63 27.09 -34.31
C ILE A 370 -20.73 28.11 -34.01
N LYS A 371 -21.15 28.20 -32.74
CA LYS A 371 -22.36 28.97 -32.36
C LYS A 371 -22.08 30.43 -32.04
N GLY A 372 -20.86 30.74 -31.63
CA GLY A 372 -20.41 32.05 -31.18
C GLY A 372 -19.29 32.60 -32.04
N LYS A 373 -18.23 33.11 -31.40
CA LYS A 373 -17.11 33.74 -32.10
C LYS A 373 -16.22 32.68 -32.75
N CYS A 374 -15.87 32.91 -34.01
CA CYS A 374 -14.86 32.13 -34.73
C CYS A 374 -13.81 33.10 -35.29
N LEU A 375 -12.59 33.05 -34.75
CA LEU A 375 -11.45 33.81 -35.23
C LEU A 375 -10.39 32.84 -35.76
N TYR A 376 -9.82 33.14 -36.93
CA TYR A 376 -8.80 32.29 -37.53
C TYR A 376 -7.65 33.05 -38.20
N ARG A 377 -6.48 32.43 -38.32
CA ARG A 377 -5.28 33.07 -38.93
C ARG A 377 -4.97 32.61 -40.34
N HIS A 378 -5.10 31.32 -40.66
CA HIS A 378 -4.72 30.80 -41.96
C HIS A 378 -5.93 30.47 -42.83
N TRP A 379 -6.66 29.39 -42.53
CA TRP A 379 -7.74 28.89 -43.38
C TRP A 379 -8.82 28.13 -42.60
N ILE A 380 -10.04 28.10 -43.18
CA ILE A 380 -11.16 27.26 -42.75
C ILE A 380 -11.59 26.40 -43.94
N LYS A 381 -11.70 25.09 -43.73
CA LYS A 381 -12.26 24.14 -44.69
C LYS A 381 -13.54 23.54 -44.13
N SER A 382 -14.67 23.80 -44.80
CA SER A 382 -15.99 23.31 -44.39
C SER A 382 -16.60 22.39 -45.46
N MET A 383 -17.02 21.20 -45.05
CA MET A 383 -17.78 20.27 -45.89
C MET A 383 -19.31 20.51 -45.82
N ASN A 384 -19.76 21.54 -45.10
CA ASN A 384 -21.19 21.86 -44.91
C ASN A 384 -21.79 22.72 -46.03
N GLY A 385 -21.00 23.07 -47.06
CA GLY A 385 -21.45 23.99 -48.11
C GLY A 385 -21.66 25.44 -47.64
N LEU A 386 -21.25 25.77 -46.41
CA LEU A 386 -21.27 27.12 -45.85
C LEU A 386 -20.16 27.97 -46.48
N LYS A 387 -20.47 29.24 -46.78
CA LYS A 387 -19.44 30.21 -47.20
C LYS A 387 -18.54 30.54 -46.01
N ILE A 388 -17.24 30.65 -46.26
CA ILE A 388 -16.22 30.91 -45.21
C ILE A 388 -16.50 32.20 -44.45
N GLU A 389 -16.99 33.24 -45.15
CA GLU A 389 -17.33 34.56 -44.60
C GLU A 389 -18.44 34.50 -43.53
N ASP A 390 -19.33 33.51 -43.61
CA ASP A 390 -20.43 33.30 -42.67
C ASP A 390 -19.99 32.51 -41.42
N ILE A 391 -18.80 31.88 -41.46
CA ILE A 391 -18.31 30.99 -40.41
C ILE A 391 -17.45 31.74 -39.39
N GLY A 392 -16.61 32.69 -39.83
CA GLY A 392 -15.69 33.37 -38.93
C GLY A 392 -14.90 34.52 -39.55
N LYS A 393 -14.14 35.23 -38.71
CA LYS A 393 -13.33 36.39 -39.09
C LYS A 393 -11.84 36.04 -39.11
N LYS A 394 -11.18 36.29 -40.24
CA LYS A 394 -9.72 36.19 -40.33
C LYS A 394 -9.05 37.32 -39.53
N VAL A 395 -8.05 37.01 -38.72
CA VAL A 395 -7.32 37.95 -37.87
C VAL A 395 -5.81 37.73 -37.96
N GLU A 396 -5.01 38.74 -37.58
CA GLU A 396 -3.54 38.60 -37.52
C GLU A 396 -3.07 37.95 -36.22
N LYS A 397 -3.71 38.31 -35.09
CA LYS A 397 -3.43 37.78 -33.75
C LYS A 397 -4.69 37.16 -33.14
N LEU A 398 -4.58 35.95 -32.60
CA LEU A 398 -5.64 35.30 -31.83
C LEU A 398 -5.64 35.78 -30.37
N PRO A 399 -6.78 35.72 -29.67
CA PRO A 399 -6.83 35.92 -28.23
C PRO A 399 -5.91 34.95 -27.49
N GLU A 400 -5.34 35.41 -26.38
CA GLU A 400 -4.53 34.57 -25.51
C GLU A 400 -5.43 33.60 -24.73
N PHE A 401 -4.92 32.39 -24.48
CA PHE A 401 -5.62 31.40 -23.68
C PHE A 401 -5.79 31.94 -22.25
N PRO A 402 -6.98 31.82 -21.63
CA PRO A 402 -7.26 32.38 -20.30
C PRO A 402 -6.51 31.72 -19.14
N PHE A 403 -5.62 30.77 -19.42
CA PHE A 403 -4.78 30.06 -18.47
C PHE A 403 -3.30 30.09 -18.89
#